data_AF-A0A520B9P2-F1
#
_entry.id   AF-A0A520B9P2-F1
#
_cell.length_a   1.000
_cell.length_b   1.000
_cell.length_c   1.000
_cell.angle_alpha   90.00
_cell.angle_beta   90.00
_cell.angle_gamma   90.00
#
_symmetry.space_group_name_H-M   'P 1'
#
loop_
_entity.id
_entity.type
_entity.pdbx_description
1 polymer ?
#
loop_
_entity_poly.entity_id
_entity_poly.type
_entity_poly.pdbx_seq_one_letter_code
_entity_poly.pdbx_strand_id
1 'polypeptide(L)'
;VDPRALGELLPDWKALGAPLNQAVTGDDVLFLSETASSRTPDWLVPRNFHNDGCYVVSLSDVVKWLAQQAEGLGVEIFPGFAAAEVLYDEQGRVRGVATGNMGLGKDGEPTDHFQLGMELLGKYTVFAEGARGHLGRQLLARYKLTEGRDAQTFAIGIKELWEIPAEKAQPGKVVHTAGWPMEGDTFGGGFLYHLADNKVTLGFVIGLDYDNPYLNPFEEMQRWKTHPAIRAHIEGGKRIGYGARAINNGTPQALPRTVFPGGCLVGCDAGYLNAARIKGSHAALKTGMLAAEAIAAALDAGRAQDELTAYPEAFEKSWLFDELQQTRNFKLWFKRGKTTGQLMTGIEQWLLPKLGVASPPWTLHNHKRDHEALRPAAEFRPIAYPKPDGKLTFDRLSSVFISNTNHEENQPAHLTLKSDAVPVQVNLAKYAGPE
;
A
#
# COMPACT_ATOMS: atom_id res chain seq x y z
N VAL A 1 -11.33 6.93 -0.02
CA VAL A 1 -10.43 8.06 -0.35
C VAL A 1 -10.86 9.27 0.45
N ASP A 2 -9.92 9.92 1.12
CA ASP A 2 -10.10 11.24 1.73
C ASP A 2 -9.89 12.31 0.63
N PRO A 3 -10.88 13.16 0.34
CA PRO A 3 -10.81 14.09 -0.78
C PRO A 3 -9.94 15.32 -0.51
N ARG A 4 -9.42 15.52 0.71
CA ARG A 4 -8.71 16.75 1.10
C ARG A 4 -7.62 17.17 0.11
N ALA A 5 -6.67 16.27 -0.17
CA ALA A 5 -5.56 16.56 -1.08
C ALA A 5 -6.03 16.75 -2.53
N LEU A 6 -7.08 16.04 -2.97
CA LEU A 6 -7.65 16.24 -4.30
C LEU A 6 -8.32 17.63 -4.41
N GLY A 7 -9.01 18.08 -3.36
CA GLY A 7 -9.58 19.41 -3.29
C GLY A 7 -8.55 20.54 -3.23
N GLU A 8 -7.35 20.27 -2.72
CA GLU A 8 -6.22 21.20 -2.82
C GLU A 8 -5.63 21.23 -4.24
N LEU A 9 -5.48 20.06 -4.89
CA LEU A 9 -4.89 19.95 -6.23
C LEU A 9 -5.81 20.49 -7.34
N LEU A 10 -7.09 20.14 -7.28
CA LEU A 10 -8.12 20.51 -8.26
C LEU A 10 -9.40 20.92 -7.50
N PRO A 11 -9.53 22.18 -7.05
CA PRO A 11 -10.65 22.63 -6.21
C PRO A 11 -12.05 22.39 -6.81
N ASP A 12 -12.15 22.37 -8.14
CA ASP A 12 -13.35 22.14 -8.93
C ASP A 12 -13.50 20.69 -9.42
N TRP A 13 -12.79 19.72 -8.81
CA TRP A 13 -12.80 18.30 -9.20
C TRP A 13 -14.20 17.70 -9.42
N LYS A 14 -15.22 18.18 -8.68
CA LYS A 14 -16.62 17.75 -8.87
C LYS A 14 -17.16 18.19 -10.23
N ALA A 15 -16.94 19.44 -10.61
CA ALA A 15 -17.37 19.99 -11.89
C ALA A 15 -16.60 19.37 -13.06
N LEU A 16 -15.34 19.03 -12.83
CA LEU A 16 -14.47 18.31 -13.78
C LEU A 16 -14.79 16.80 -13.88
N GLY A 17 -15.81 16.31 -13.16
CA GLY A 17 -16.31 14.94 -13.28
C GLY A 17 -15.42 13.88 -12.63
N ALA A 18 -14.67 14.20 -11.56
CA ALA A 18 -13.87 13.19 -10.88
C ALA A 18 -14.74 12.03 -10.35
N PRO A 19 -14.32 10.77 -10.48
CA PRO A 19 -15.15 9.59 -10.17
C PRO A 19 -15.23 9.29 -8.66
N LEU A 20 -15.56 10.29 -7.85
CA LEU A 20 -15.83 10.21 -6.41
C LEU A 20 -17.34 10.29 -6.17
N ASN A 21 -18.08 9.32 -6.70
CA ASN A 21 -19.55 9.36 -6.74
C ASN A 21 -20.23 8.70 -5.54
N GLN A 22 -19.52 7.86 -4.78
CA GLN A 22 -20.09 7.12 -3.65
C GLN A 22 -19.52 7.62 -2.33
N ALA A 23 -20.23 8.55 -1.68
CA ALA A 23 -19.89 8.98 -0.33
C ALA A 23 -20.03 7.80 0.65
N VAL A 24 -19.19 7.77 1.68
CA VAL A 24 -19.34 6.85 2.80
C VAL A 24 -20.58 7.25 3.60
N THR A 25 -21.43 6.27 3.90
CA THR A 25 -22.72 6.44 4.60
C THR A 25 -22.74 5.80 5.98
N GLY A 26 -21.80 4.91 6.28
CA GLY A 26 -21.67 4.29 7.59
C GLY A 26 -20.41 3.47 7.74
N ASP A 27 -19.87 3.45 8.96
CA ASP A 27 -18.68 2.72 9.36
C ASP A 27 -19.02 1.63 10.38
N ASP A 28 -18.78 0.37 10.02
CA ASP A 28 -18.88 -0.78 10.91
C ASP A 28 -17.48 -1.30 11.24
N VAL A 29 -17.10 -1.26 12.52
CA VAL A 29 -15.87 -1.92 13.02
C VAL A 29 -16.26 -3.16 13.80
N LEU A 30 -15.97 -4.33 13.23
CA LEU A 30 -16.34 -5.63 13.78
C LEU A 30 -15.12 -6.35 14.38
N PHE A 31 -15.32 -6.98 15.53
CA PHE A 31 -14.40 -7.96 16.08
C PHE A 31 -14.95 -9.36 15.85
N LEU A 32 -14.19 -10.19 15.16
CA LEU A 32 -14.60 -11.53 14.75
C LEU A 32 -13.99 -12.59 15.69
N SER A 33 -14.84 -13.49 16.14
CA SER A 33 -14.47 -14.86 16.49
C SER A 33 -14.72 -15.75 15.28
N GLU A 34 -14.49 -17.07 15.38
CA GLU A 34 -14.70 -17.96 14.24
C GLU A 34 -16.17 -18.00 13.76
N THR A 35 -17.13 -17.90 14.67
CA THR A 35 -18.57 -18.07 14.37
C THR A 35 -19.43 -16.85 14.68
N ALA A 36 -18.90 -15.85 15.37
CA ALA A 36 -19.65 -14.69 15.83
C ALA A 36 -18.87 -13.39 15.66
N SER A 37 -19.59 -12.28 15.50
CA SER A 37 -19.02 -10.94 15.43
C SER A 37 -19.65 -10.01 16.47
N SER A 38 -18.85 -9.13 17.06
CA SER A 38 -19.32 -7.99 17.83
C SER A 38 -19.03 -6.68 17.09
N ARG A 39 -20.01 -5.78 17.06
CA ARG A 39 -19.87 -4.44 16.47
C ARG A 39 -19.46 -3.44 17.52
N THR A 40 -18.47 -2.61 17.22
CA THR A 40 -18.06 -1.48 18.08
C THR A 40 -19.17 -0.41 18.07
N PRO A 41 -19.68 0.04 19.23
CA PRO A 41 -20.63 1.15 19.27
C PRO A 41 -20.03 2.44 18.70
N ASP A 42 -20.80 3.24 17.98
CA ASP A 42 -20.30 4.39 17.21
C ASP A 42 -19.52 5.39 18.07
N TRP A 43 -19.97 5.66 19.30
CA TRP A 43 -19.32 6.57 20.24
C TRP A 43 -17.99 6.07 20.80
N LEU A 44 -17.70 4.77 20.63
CA LEU A 44 -16.48 4.09 21.04
C LEU A 44 -15.52 3.86 19.85
N VAL A 45 -15.94 4.13 18.61
CA VAL A 45 -15.08 4.02 17.43
C VAL A 45 -13.95 5.04 17.54
N PRO A 46 -12.67 4.62 17.45
CA PRO A 46 -11.54 5.53 17.46
C PRO A 46 -11.49 6.43 16.21
N ARG A 47 -10.89 7.63 16.33
CA ARG A 47 -10.93 8.65 15.27
C ARG A 47 -10.37 8.19 13.91
N ASN A 48 -9.41 7.27 13.93
CA ASN A 48 -8.75 6.77 12.72
C ASN A 48 -9.66 5.89 11.86
N PHE A 49 -10.78 5.41 12.40
CA PHE A 49 -11.77 4.62 11.67
C PHE A 49 -12.98 5.43 11.19
N HIS A 50 -13.09 6.72 11.53
CA HIS A 50 -14.14 7.56 10.98
C HIS A 50 -13.85 7.93 9.51
N ASN A 51 -14.85 7.77 8.67
CA ASN A 51 -14.80 8.04 7.24
C ASN A 51 -15.78 9.13 6.80
N ASP A 52 -16.26 9.98 7.71
CA ASP A 52 -17.05 11.16 7.37
C ASP A 52 -16.32 12.02 6.32
N GLY A 53 -17.06 12.40 5.27
CA GLY A 53 -16.52 13.17 4.14
C GLY A 53 -15.62 12.37 3.18
N CYS A 54 -15.37 11.08 3.44
CA CYS A 54 -14.64 10.20 2.53
C CYS A 54 -15.56 9.54 1.49
N TYR A 55 -14.94 9.01 0.44
CA TYR A 55 -15.61 8.32 -0.66
C TYR A 55 -15.11 6.90 -0.85
N VAL A 56 -16.01 5.96 -1.14
CA VAL A 56 -15.67 4.64 -1.67
C VAL A 56 -15.46 4.78 -3.18
N VAL A 57 -14.32 4.36 -3.70
CA VAL A 57 -13.97 4.55 -5.11
C VAL A 57 -13.25 3.36 -5.71
N SER A 58 -13.33 3.27 -7.04
CA SER A 58 -12.35 2.56 -7.85
C SER A 58 -11.12 3.46 -8.03
N LEU A 59 -10.03 3.15 -7.33
CA LEU A 59 -8.82 3.99 -7.41
C LEU A 59 -8.23 4.01 -8.83
N SER A 60 -8.38 2.93 -9.61
CA SER A 60 -7.98 2.92 -11.01
C SER A 60 -8.72 3.94 -11.85
N ASP A 61 -10.01 4.17 -11.59
CA ASP A 61 -10.79 5.15 -12.35
C ASP A 61 -10.42 6.57 -11.94
N VAL A 62 -10.14 6.80 -10.66
CA VAL A 62 -9.58 8.08 -10.17
C VAL A 62 -8.23 8.38 -10.82
N VAL A 63 -7.34 7.38 -10.91
CA VAL A 63 -6.01 7.54 -11.53
C VAL A 63 -6.13 7.80 -13.04
N LYS A 64 -7.01 7.09 -13.74
CA LYS A 64 -7.29 7.35 -15.17
C LYS A 64 -7.81 8.76 -15.39
N TRP A 65 -8.73 9.22 -14.55
CA TRP A 65 -9.24 10.59 -14.62
C TRP A 65 -8.15 11.63 -14.34
N LEU A 66 -7.29 11.41 -13.33
CA LEU A 66 -6.15 12.28 -13.05
C LEU A 66 -5.16 12.34 -14.23
N ALA A 67 -4.92 11.21 -14.91
CA ALA A 67 -4.09 11.18 -16.11
C ALA A 67 -4.67 12.07 -17.22
N GLN A 68 -5.99 12.02 -17.46
CA GLN A 68 -6.66 12.90 -18.43
C GLN A 68 -6.51 14.38 -18.07
N GLN A 69 -6.59 14.73 -16.77
CA GLN A 69 -6.36 16.11 -16.32
C GLN A 69 -4.91 16.54 -16.58
N ALA A 70 -3.94 15.66 -16.30
CA ALA A 70 -2.53 15.94 -16.53
C ALA A 70 -2.20 16.09 -18.02
N GLU A 71 -2.71 15.20 -18.89
CA GLU A 71 -2.57 15.32 -20.35
C GLU A 71 -3.18 16.63 -20.87
N GLY A 72 -4.34 17.03 -20.34
CA GLY A 72 -4.98 18.31 -20.65
C GLY A 72 -4.14 19.54 -20.26
N LEU A 73 -3.20 19.39 -19.32
CA LEU A 73 -2.23 20.42 -18.92
C LEU A 73 -0.90 20.31 -19.69
N GLY A 74 -0.80 19.41 -20.67
CA GLY A 74 0.39 19.20 -21.49
C GLY A 74 1.42 18.23 -20.88
N VAL A 75 1.06 17.45 -19.85
CA VAL A 75 1.93 16.39 -19.33
C VAL A 75 1.96 15.23 -20.32
N GLU A 76 3.16 14.84 -20.73
CA GLU A 76 3.37 13.64 -21.55
C GLU A 76 3.34 12.39 -20.64
N ILE A 77 2.43 11.47 -20.94
CA ILE A 77 2.29 10.20 -20.21
C ILE A 77 2.64 9.04 -21.16
N PHE A 78 3.62 8.23 -20.76
CA PHE A 78 4.09 7.07 -21.53
C PHE A 78 3.68 5.75 -20.85
N PRO A 79 2.41 5.30 -20.99
CA PRO A 79 2.00 4.01 -20.44
C PRO A 79 2.72 2.86 -21.15
N GLY A 80 2.98 1.78 -20.43
CA GLY A 80 3.66 0.59 -20.97
C GLY A 80 5.19 0.63 -20.92
N PHE A 81 5.79 1.75 -20.51
CA PHE A 81 7.24 1.89 -20.36
C PHE A 81 7.64 1.88 -18.89
N ALA A 82 8.30 0.81 -18.45
CA ALA A 82 8.88 0.74 -17.12
C ALA A 82 10.24 1.42 -17.08
N ALA A 83 10.44 2.35 -16.16
CA ALA A 83 11.77 2.82 -15.78
C ALA A 83 12.52 1.64 -15.12
N ALA A 84 13.64 1.20 -15.71
CA ALA A 84 14.38 0.02 -15.28
C ALA A 84 15.74 0.37 -14.65
N GLU A 85 16.27 1.57 -14.94
CA GLU A 85 17.57 2.02 -14.45
C GLU A 85 17.51 3.50 -14.01
N VAL A 86 18.25 3.82 -12.95
CA VAL A 86 18.51 5.22 -12.54
C VAL A 86 19.79 5.70 -13.21
N LEU A 87 19.72 6.84 -13.89
CA LEU A 87 20.88 7.45 -14.53
C LEU A 87 21.54 8.46 -13.60
N TYR A 88 22.86 8.41 -13.51
CA TYR A 88 23.67 9.31 -12.69
C TYR A 88 24.66 10.11 -13.54
N ASP A 89 24.98 11.34 -13.12
CA ASP A 89 26.10 12.09 -13.67
C ASP A 89 27.44 11.71 -13.03
N GLU A 90 28.53 12.35 -13.49
CA GLU A 90 29.88 12.13 -12.98
C GLU A 90 30.04 12.49 -11.49
N GLN A 91 29.20 13.40 -10.98
CA GLN A 91 29.16 13.79 -9.57
C GLN A 91 28.28 12.85 -8.73
N GLY A 92 27.69 11.82 -9.36
CA GLY A 92 26.84 10.83 -8.72
C GLY A 92 25.44 11.35 -8.40
N ARG A 93 25.00 12.46 -9.00
CA ARG A 93 23.65 13.03 -8.87
C ARG A 93 22.72 12.38 -9.88
N VAL A 94 21.43 12.27 -9.56
CA VAL A 94 20.44 11.72 -10.49
C VAL A 94 20.25 12.69 -11.65
N ARG A 95 20.29 12.16 -12.88
CA ARG A 95 20.04 12.92 -14.11
C ARG A 95 18.83 12.44 -14.91
N GLY A 96 18.21 11.33 -14.50
CA GLY A 96 17.10 10.72 -15.24
C GLY A 96 16.89 9.25 -14.91
N VAL A 97 16.11 8.59 -15.77
CA VAL A 97 15.90 7.14 -15.79
C VAL A 97 16.03 6.60 -17.20
N ALA A 98 16.31 5.31 -17.35
CA ALA A 98 16.19 4.62 -18.63
C ALA A 98 15.07 3.58 -18.58
N THR A 99 14.37 3.40 -19.71
CA THR A 99 13.41 2.30 -19.84
C THR A 99 14.13 0.96 -20.00
N GLY A 100 13.44 -0.15 -19.71
CA GLY A 100 13.98 -1.48 -19.98
C GLY A 100 14.19 -1.76 -21.47
N ASN A 101 15.18 -2.59 -21.79
CA ASN A 101 15.33 -3.16 -23.14
C ASN A 101 14.14 -4.08 -23.44
N MET A 102 13.71 -4.10 -24.69
CA MET A 102 12.69 -5.04 -25.18
C MET A 102 13.32 -6.09 -26.09
N GLY A 103 12.67 -7.24 -26.25
CA GLY A 103 13.13 -8.31 -27.13
C GLY A 103 14.38 -9.05 -26.61
N LEU A 104 14.51 -9.20 -25.30
CA LEU A 104 15.48 -10.12 -24.69
C LEU A 104 14.85 -11.50 -24.51
N GLY A 105 15.56 -12.56 -24.91
CA GLY A 105 15.17 -13.93 -24.68
C GLY A 105 15.28 -14.32 -23.20
N LYS A 106 14.70 -15.46 -22.81
CA LYS A 106 14.75 -15.97 -21.43
C LYS A 106 16.17 -16.23 -20.92
N ASP A 107 17.11 -16.48 -21.83
CA ASP A 107 18.55 -16.60 -21.57
C ASP A 107 19.24 -15.25 -21.32
N GLY A 108 18.56 -14.14 -21.57
CA GLY A 108 19.09 -12.78 -21.44
C GLY A 108 19.74 -12.25 -22.72
N GLU A 109 19.74 -13.02 -23.80
CA GLU A 109 20.37 -12.62 -25.06
C GLU A 109 19.39 -11.80 -25.94
N PRO A 110 19.90 -10.83 -26.72
CA PRO A 110 19.09 -10.10 -27.70
C PRO A 110 18.46 -11.04 -28.74
N THR A 111 17.16 -10.88 -28.99
CA THR A 111 16.45 -11.53 -30.10
C THR A 111 16.45 -10.64 -31.34
N ASP A 112 15.89 -11.14 -32.45
CA ASP A 112 15.66 -10.34 -33.68
C ASP A 112 14.74 -9.12 -33.46
N HIS A 113 14.00 -9.09 -32.35
CA HIS A 113 13.13 -7.98 -31.96
C HIS A 113 13.76 -7.06 -30.91
N PHE A 114 15.06 -7.16 -30.66
CA PHE A 114 15.73 -6.36 -29.65
C PHE A 114 15.59 -4.86 -29.91
N GLN A 115 15.18 -4.13 -28.87
CA GLN A 115 15.15 -2.66 -28.87
C GLN A 115 15.81 -2.16 -27.60
N LEU A 116 16.77 -1.24 -27.78
CA LEU A 116 17.43 -0.59 -26.67
C LEU A 116 16.45 0.35 -25.96
N GLY A 117 16.49 0.34 -24.62
CA GLY A 117 15.75 1.28 -23.80
C GLY A 117 16.11 2.74 -24.09
N MET A 118 15.20 3.64 -23.76
CA MET A 118 15.35 5.08 -23.97
C MET A 118 15.76 5.77 -22.67
N GLU A 119 16.74 6.69 -22.76
CA GLU A 119 17.05 7.61 -21.66
C GLU A 119 16.05 8.76 -21.59
N LEU A 120 15.49 8.99 -20.41
CA LEU A 120 14.63 10.12 -20.08
C LEU A 120 15.38 11.01 -19.10
N LEU A 121 15.95 12.10 -19.62
CA LEU A 121 16.79 13.03 -18.86
C LEU A 121 15.97 14.21 -18.34
N GLY A 122 16.25 14.65 -17.12
CA GLY A 122 15.57 15.76 -16.48
C GLY A 122 16.46 16.52 -15.50
N LYS A 123 16.06 17.75 -15.17
CA LYS A 123 16.71 18.54 -14.11
C LYS A 123 16.50 17.95 -12.72
N TYR A 124 15.32 17.35 -12.52
CA TYR A 124 14.94 16.60 -11.32
C TYR A 124 14.09 15.40 -11.73
N THR A 125 14.27 14.27 -11.05
CA THR A 125 13.47 13.06 -11.24
C THR A 125 12.67 12.75 -9.97
N VAL A 126 11.36 12.58 -10.11
CA VAL A 126 10.46 12.22 -9.00
C VAL A 126 10.17 10.72 -9.07
N PHE A 127 10.49 10.00 -7.99
CA PHE A 127 10.24 8.56 -7.87
C PHE A 127 8.95 8.32 -7.09
N ALA A 128 7.99 7.67 -7.75
CA ALA A 128 6.63 7.47 -7.28
C ALA A 128 6.13 6.04 -7.57
N GLU A 129 7.02 5.04 -7.50
CA GLU A 129 6.71 3.63 -7.82
C GLU A 129 5.70 2.98 -6.85
N GLY A 130 5.45 3.65 -5.73
CA GLY A 130 4.62 3.17 -4.64
C GLY A 130 5.36 2.21 -3.72
N ALA A 131 4.63 1.47 -2.90
CA ALA A 131 5.24 0.62 -1.88
C ALA A 131 6.22 -0.39 -2.50
N ARG A 132 7.45 -0.41 -1.96
CA ARG A 132 8.56 -1.26 -2.40
C ARG A 132 8.97 -1.01 -3.86
N GLY A 133 9.02 0.26 -4.31
CA GLY A 133 9.64 0.66 -5.57
C GLY A 133 11.04 0.05 -5.74
N HIS A 134 11.34 -0.46 -6.93
CA HIS A 134 12.60 -1.17 -7.16
C HIS A 134 13.75 -0.19 -7.38
N LEU A 135 13.51 0.95 -8.06
CA LEU A 135 14.49 2.04 -8.17
C LEU A 135 14.58 2.80 -6.85
N GLY A 136 13.44 3.05 -6.19
CA GLY A 136 13.37 3.60 -4.84
C GLY A 136 14.28 2.85 -3.86
N ARG A 137 14.25 1.51 -3.87
CA ARG A 137 15.14 0.68 -3.04
C ARG A 137 16.63 0.90 -3.35
N GLN A 138 16.99 1.06 -4.61
CA GLN A 138 18.37 1.32 -5.02
C GLN A 138 18.83 2.71 -4.55
N LEU A 139 17.97 3.72 -4.69
CA LEU A 139 18.21 5.09 -4.22
C LEU A 139 18.39 5.15 -2.70
N LEU A 140 17.51 4.48 -1.95
CA LEU A 140 17.61 4.35 -0.49
C LEU A 140 18.97 3.79 -0.06
N ALA A 141 19.47 2.76 -0.76
CA ALA A 141 20.75 2.14 -0.47
C ALA A 141 21.93 3.03 -0.89
N ARG A 142 21.91 3.59 -2.11
CA ARG A 142 23.00 4.38 -2.68
C ARG A 142 23.26 5.65 -1.87
N TYR A 143 22.22 6.41 -1.56
CA TYR A 143 22.32 7.66 -0.82
C TYR A 143 22.14 7.49 0.69
N LYS A 144 22.07 6.24 1.17
CA LYS A 144 21.97 5.91 2.61
C LYS A 144 20.80 6.63 3.30
N LEU A 145 19.68 6.76 2.60
CA LEU A 145 18.55 7.62 3.00
C LEU A 145 17.82 7.11 4.27
N THR A 146 18.10 5.89 4.70
CA THR A 146 17.52 5.27 5.90
C THR A 146 18.44 5.30 7.12
N GLU A 147 19.65 5.89 7.02
CA GLU A 147 20.52 6.04 8.18
C GLU A 147 19.84 6.89 9.28
N GLY A 148 19.88 6.39 10.52
CA GLY A 148 19.23 7.05 11.66
C GLY A 148 17.69 6.96 11.68
N ARG A 149 17.08 6.16 10.79
CA ARG A 149 15.62 5.94 10.74
C ARG A 149 15.24 4.56 11.27
N ASP A 150 13.99 4.44 11.68
CA ASP A 150 13.41 3.14 12.04
C ASP A 150 13.29 2.22 10.81
N ALA A 151 13.15 0.92 11.06
CA ALA A 151 12.92 -0.03 9.98
C ALA A 151 11.52 0.19 9.38
N GLN A 152 11.48 0.43 8.06
CA GLN A 152 10.23 0.44 7.31
C GLN A 152 9.61 -0.97 7.32
N THR A 153 8.30 -1.03 7.54
CA THR A 153 7.54 -2.28 7.61
C THR A 153 6.41 -2.24 6.61
N PHE A 154 5.91 -3.41 6.24
CA PHE A 154 4.98 -3.59 5.15
C PHE A 154 3.87 -4.57 5.55
N ALA A 155 2.81 -4.54 4.77
CA ALA A 155 1.77 -5.54 4.79
C ALA A 155 1.46 -5.95 3.35
N ILE A 156 0.86 -7.11 3.17
CA ILE A 156 0.25 -7.50 1.91
C ILE A 156 -1.26 -7.33 2.01
N GLY A 157 -1.84 -6.60 1.06
CA GLY A 157 -3.28 -6.49 0.88
C GLY A 157 -3.71 -7.35 -0.30
N ILE A 158 -4.68 -8.24 -0.08
CA ILE A 158 -5.32 -9.05 -1.12
C ILE A 158 -6.75 -8.57 -1.26
N LYS A 159 -7.18 -8.31 -2.48
CA LYS A 159 -8.45 -7.66 -2.81
C LYS A 159 -9.19 -8.44 -3.87
N GLU A 160 -10.50 -8.52 -3.71
CA GLU A 160 -11.43 -8.95 -4.74
C GLU A 160 -12.48 -7.86 -5.03
N LEU A 161 -13.03 -7.91 -6.24
CA LEU A 161 -14.22 -7.15 -6.64
C LEU A 161 -15.33 -8.13 -6.96
N TRP A 162 -16.52 -7.85 -6.43
CA TRP A 162 -17.70 -8.69 -6.53
C TRP A 162 -18.87 -7.88 -7.06
N GLU A 163 -19.65 -8.49 -7.94
CA GLU A 163 -21.01 -8.06 -8.26
C GLU A 163 -21.98 -8.88 -7.40
N ILE A 164 -22.87 -8.23 -6.68
CA ILE A 164 -23.75 -8.87 -5.71
C ILE A 164 -25.23 -8.67 -6.09
N PRO A 165 -26.15 -9.51 -5.57
CA PRO A 165 -27.58 -9.28 -5.75
C PRO A 165 -27.99 -7.88 -5.26
N ALA A 166 -28.88 -7.21 -6.01
CA ALA A 166 -29.24 -5.82 -5.77
C ALA A 166 -29.87 -5.61 -4.38
N GLU A 167 -30.60 -6.60 -3.87
CA GLU A 167 -31.22 -6.57 -2.54
C GLU A 167 -30.20 -6.59 -1.38
N LYS A 168 -28.94 -6.95 -1.65
CA LYS A 168 -27.85 -6.92 -0.67
C LYS A 168 -27.00 -5.65 -0.73
N ALA A 169 -27.16 -4.85 -1.79
CA ALA A 169 -26.37 -3.65 -2.02
C ALA A 169 -26.67 -2.58 -0.97
N GLN A 170 -25.62 -2.04 -0.36
CA GLN A 170 -25.70 -0.96 0.64
C GLN A 170 -24.68 0.14 0.28
N PRO A 171 -24.83 0.85 -0.85
CA PRO A 171 -23.79 1.75 -1.36
C PRO A 171 -23.33 2.78 -0.32
N GLY A 172 -22.00 2.91 -0.17
CA GLY A 172 -21.39 3.78 0.82
C GLY A 172 -21.14 3.11 2.19
N LYS A 173 -21.64 1.90 2.42
CA LYS A 173 -21.32 1.14 3.62
C LYS A 173 -19.85 0.70 3.62
N VAL A 174 -19.18 0.94 4.74
CA VAL A 174 -17.79 0.56 5.00
C VAL A 174 -17.75 -0.39 6.20
N VAL A 175 -17.09 -1.53 6.04
CA VAL A 175 -16.90 -2.54 7.09
C VAL A 175 -15.41 -2.82 7.25
N HIS A 176 -14.92 -2.75 8.48
CA HIS A 176 -13.59 -3.18 8.88
C HIS A 176 -13.71 -4.28 9.91
N THR A 177 -12.82 -5.27 9.83
CA THR A 177 -12.82 -6.41 10.75
C THR A 177 -11.45 -6.67 11.33
N ALA A 178 -11.42 -7.02 12.61
CA ALA A 178 -10.24 -7.49 13.31
C ALA A 178 -10.56 -8.80 14.06
N GLY A 179 -9.54 -9.58 14.41
CA GLY A 179 -9.73 -10.87 15.07
C GLY A 179 -9.58 -12.03 14.08
N TRP A 180 -10.53 -12.95 14.09
CA TRP A 180 -10.50 -14.13 13.22
C TRP A 180 -10.37 -13.75 11.72
N PRO A 181 -9.58 -14.48 10.92
CA PRO A 181 -8.88 -15.73 11.23
C PRO A 181 -7.48 -15.56 11.84
N MET A 182 -7.08 -14.35 12.24
CA MET A 182 -5.73 -14.12 12.79
C MET A 182 -5.56 -14.74 14.18
N GLU A 183 -4.60 -15.64 14.27
CA GLU A 183 -4.13 -16.26 15.51
C GLU A 183 -2.90 -15.55 16.08
N GLY A 184 -2.72 -15.65 17.41
CA GLY A 184 -1.59 -15.06 18.12
C GLY A 184 -1.50 -13.53 17.97
N ASP A 185 -0.27 -13.04 17.81
CA ASP A 185 0.07 -11.62 17.67
C ASP A 185 0.21 -11.16 16.22
N THR A 186 -0.16 -12.00 15.24
CA THR A 186 -0.15 -11.62 13.83
C THR A 186 -1.10 -10.44 13.59
N PHE A 187 -0.56 -9.36 13.05
CA PHE A 187 -1.35 -8.21 12.65
C PHE A 187 -2.06 -8.50 11.33
N GLY A 188 -3.38 -8.47 11.36
CA GLY A 188 -4.18 -8.52 10.15
C GLY A 188 -5.63 -8.14 10.39
N GLY A 189 -6.34 -7.87 9.29
CA GLY A 189 -7.74 -7.46 9.32
C GLY A 189 -8.35 -7.39 7.93
N GLY A 190 -9.67 -7.51 7.89
CA GLY A 190 -10.45 -7.47 6.65
C GLY A 190 -11.09 -6.11 6.44
N PHE A 191 -11.31 -5.75 5.18
CA PHE A 191 -12.11 -4.60 4.78
C PHE A 191 -13.16 -5.03 3.74
N LEU A 192 -14.31 -4.37 3.74
CA LEU A 192 -15.39 -4.57 2.78
C LEU A 192 -16.14 -3.25 2.57
N TYR A 193 -16.22 -2.77 1.33
CA TYR A 193 -16.85 -1.51 0.96
C TYR A 193 -17.88 -1.74 -0.15
N HIS A 194 -19.09 -1.24 0.04
CA HIS A 194 -20.14 -1.23 -0.97
C HIS A 194 -19.96 -0.02 -1.90
N LEU A 195 -19.75 -0.30 -3.18
CA LEU A 195 -19.67 0.69 -4.25
C LEU A 195 -21.05 0.90 -4.90
N ALA A 196 -21.11 1.81 -5.87
CA ALA A 196 -22.23 1.89 -6.81
C ALA A 196 -22.36 0.62 -7.67
N ASP A 197 -23.49 0.50 -8.38
CA ASP A 197 -23.81 -0.58 -9.33
C ASP A 197 -23.79 -1.99 -8.74
N ASN A 198 -24.25 -2.15 -7.50
CA ASN A 198 -24.30 -3.45 -6.80
C ASN A 198 -22.93 -4.14 -6.74
N LYS A 199 -21.85 -3.36 -6.62
CA LYS A 199 -20.49 -3.89 -6.48
C LYS A 199 -20.02 -3.81 -5.03
N VAL A 200 -19.31 -4.82 -4.59
CA VAL A 200 -18.59 -4.83 -3.32
C VAL A 200 -17.12 -5.07 -3.60
N THR A 201 -16.26 -4.24 -3.02
CA THR A 201 -14.85 -4.55 -2.92
C THR A 201 -14.52 -4.99 -1.52
N LEU A 202 -13.75 -6.06 -1.40
CA LEU A 202 -13.35 -6.60 -0.11
C LEU A 202 -11.94 -7.12 -0.20
N GLY A 203 -11.31 -7.26 0.95
CA GLY A 203 -9.96 -7.76 1.00
C GLY A 203 -9.47 -7.96 2.42
N PHE A 204 -8.27 -8.51 2.52
CA PHE A 204 -7.62 -8.82 3.77
C PHE A 204 -6.18 -8.32 3.73
N VAL A 205 -5.75 -7.72 4.83
CA VAL A 205 -4.41 -7.16 5.01
C VAL A 205 -3.70 -7.94 6.09
N ILE A 206 -2.46 -8.36 5.83
CA ILE A 206 -1.61 -9.05 6.80
C ILE A 206 -0.24 -8.38 6.82
N GLY A 207 0.24 -8.04 8.02
CA GLY A 207 1.59 -7.50 8.21
C GLY A 207 2.64 -8.53 7.79
N LEU A 208 3.66 -8.14 7.03
CA LEU A 208 4.74 -9.05 6.59
C LEU A 208 5.72 -9.40 7.73
N ASP A 209 5.43 -8.94 8.95
CA ASP A 209 6.12 -9.28 10.20
C ASP A 209 5.53 -10.50 10.92
N TYR A 210 4.75 -11.35 10.24
CA TYR A 210 4.29 -12.63 10.79
C TYR A 210 5.47 -13.60 10.99
N ASP A 211 5.36 -14.47 12.00
CA ASP A 211 6.45 -15.36 12.41
C ASP A 211 6.28 -16.80 11.88
N ASN A 212 5.04 -17.26 11.70
CA ASN A 212 4.70 -18.59 11.22
C ASN A 212 4.91 -18.73 9.70
N PRO A 213 5.87 -19.54 9.23
CA PRO A 213 6.14 -19.70 7.80
C PRO A 213 5.03 -20.44 7.04
N TYR A 214 4.11 -21.12 7.72
CA TYR A 214 2.97 -21.78 7.09
C TYR A 214 1.77 -20.86 6.87
N LEU A 215 1.80 -19.63 7.38
CA LEU A 215 0.74 -18.65 7.17
C LEU A 215 0.71 -18.26 5.70
N ASN A 216 -0.46 -18.41 5.07
CA ASN A 216 -0.65 -18.08 3.67
C ASN A 216 -1.69 -16.95 3.55
N PRO A 217 -1.26 -15.71 3.26
CA PRO A 217 -2.18 -14.57 3.24
C PRO A 217 -3.35 -14.72 2.26
N PHE A 218 -3.14 -15.42 1.14
CA PHE A 218 -4.20 -15.73 0.19
C PHE A 218 -5.26 -16.63 0.81
N GLU A 219 -4.84 -17.72 1.44
CA GLU A 219 -5.76 -18.67 2.08
C GLU A 219 -6.46 -18.06 3.29
N GLU A 220 -5.79 -17.19 4.06
CA GLU A 220 -6.42 -16.45 5.16
C GLU A 220 -7.54 -15.53 4.66
N MET A 221 -7.34 -14.87 3.52
CA MET A 221 -8.39 -14.06 2.89
C MET A 221 -9.56 -14.93 2.41
N GLN A 222 -9.28 -16.08 1.78
CA GLN A 222 -10.33 -17.02 1.36
C GLN A 222 -11.11 -17.55 2.58
N ARG A 223 -10.42 -17.96 3.65
CA ARG A 223 -11.01 -18.39 4.92
C ARG A 223 -11.85 -17.27 5.54
N TRP A 224 -11.33 -16.05 5.61
CA TRP A 224 -12.04 -14.90 6.19
C TRP A 224 -13.43 -14.68 5.55
N LYS A 225 -13.54 -14.83 4.23
CA LYS A 225 -14.82 -14.68 3.49
C LYS A 225 -15.90 -15.66 3.95
N THR A 226 -15.53 -16.80 4.55
CA THR A 226 -16.50 -17.79 5.03
C THR A 226 -17.19 -17.37 6.33
N HIS A 227 -16.67 -16.37 7.04
CA HIS A 227 -17.28 -15.87 8.26
C HIS A 227 -18.72 -15.37 7.99
N PRO A 228 -19.73 -15.71 8.81
CA PRO A 228 -21.13 -15.34 8.55
C PRO A 228 -21.35 -13.85 8.29
N ALA A 229 -20.69 -12.97 9.05
CA ALA A 229 -20.79 -11.52 8.89
C ALA A 229 -20.25 -11.00 7.54
N ILE A 230 -19.32 -11.72 6.91
CA ILE A 230 -18.75 -11.34 5.61
C ILE A 230 -19.53 -12.00 4.48
N ARG A 231 -19.77 -13.31 4.60
CA ARG A 231 -20.56 -14.10 3.66
C ARG A 231 -21.92 -13.47 3.37
N ALA A 232 -22.58 -12.90 4.39
CA ALA A 232 -23.88 -12.25 4.24
C ALA A 232 -23.91 -11.18 3.13
N HIS A 233 -22.78 -10.49 2.89
CA HIS A 233 -22.67 -9.43 1.88
C HIS A 233 -22.46 -9.95 0.45
N ILE A 234 -21.82 -11.11 0.27
CA ILE A 234 -21.34 -11.56 -1.05
C ILE A 234 -21.94 -12.88 -1.52
N GLU A 235 -22.64 -13.60 -0.65
CA GLU A 235 -23.32 -14.84 -1.02
C GLU A 235 -24.34 -14.60 -2.14
N GLY A 236 -24.32 -15.47 -3.16
CA GLY A 236 -25.11 -15.31 -4.39
C GLY A 236 -24.50 -14.32 -5.40
N GLY A 237 -23.40 -13.65 -5.05
CA GLY A 237 -22.66 -12.78 -5.95
C GLY A 237 -21.69 -13.51 -6.87
N LYS A 238 -21.11 -12.75 -7.79
CA LYS A 238 -20.08 -13.18 -8.74
C LYS A 238 -18.80 -12.40 -8.49
N ARG A 239 -17.70 -13.11 -8.27
CA ARG A 239 -16.36 -12.51 -8.24
C ARG A 239 -15.95 -12.09 -9.65
N ILE A 240 -15.58 -10.83 -9.84
CA ILE A 240 -15.25 -10.23 -11.13
C ILE A 240 -13.85 -9.62 -11.20
N GLY A 241 -13.10 -9.60 -10.10
CA GLY A 241 -11.71 -9.17 -10.10
C GLY A 241 -10.94 -9.65 -8.88
N TYR A 242 -9.63 -9.78 -9.05
CA TYR A 242 -8.68 -10.14 -8.00
C TYR A 242 -7.39 -9.33 -8.18
N GLY A 243 -6.75 -8.98 -7.08
CA GLY A 243 -5.41 -8.40 -7.09
C GLY A 243 -4.77 -8.43 -5.71
N ALA A 244 -3.45 -8.29 -5.68
CA ALA A 244 -2.69 -8.15 -4.44
C ALA A 244 -1.64 -7.06 -4.60
N ARG A 245 -1.37 -6.32 -3.51
CA ARG A 245 -0.31 -5.31 -3.48
C ARG A 245 0.27 -5.21 -2.08
N ALA A 246 1.59 -5.08 -2.00
CA ALA A 246 2.24 -4.67 -0.76
C ALA A 246 1.87 -3.21 -0.45
N ILE A 247 1.70 -2.88 0.81
CA ILE A 247 1.48 -1.53 1.30
C ILE A 247 2.49 -1.22 2.40
N ASN A 248 2.89 0.05 2.53
CA ASN A 248 3.66 0.46 3.69
C ASN A 248 2.79 0.25 4.94
N ASN A 249 3.43 -0.15 6.02
CA ASN A 249 2.83 -0.34 7.33
C ASN A 249 3.72 0.26 8.43
N GLY A 250 4.87 0.84 8.07
CA GLY A 250 5.71 1.56 9.01
C GLY A 250 5.18 2.95 9.31
N THR A 251 5.95 3.65 10.12
CA THR A 251 5.53 4.86 10.80
C THR A 251 6.36 6.07 10.33
N PRO A 252 6.00 7.29 10.72
CA PRO A 252 6.79 8.48 10.38
C PRO A 252 8.26 8.40 10.81
N GLN A 253 8.55 7.63 11.87
CA GLN A 253 9.90 7.33 12.34
C GLN A 253 10.74 6.55 11.31
N ALA A 254 10.07 5.78 10.44
CA ALA A 254 10.69 5.00 9.37
C ALA A 254 10.71 5.72 8.01
N LEU A 255 10.21 6.97 7.93
CA LEU A 255 10.32 7.76 6.71
C LEU A 255 11.81 8.05 6.44
N PRO A 256 12.32 7.72 5.23
CA PRO A 256 13.70 8.01 4.86
C PRO A 256 13.88 9.52 4.67
N ARG A 257 15.14 9.95 4.50
CA ARG A 257 15.39 11.23 3.82
C ARG A 257 14.79 11.13 2.42
N THR A 258 13.87 12.03 2.08
CA THR A 258 13.07 11.95 0.84
C THR A 258 13.67 12.72 -0.33
N VAL A 259 14.81 13.39 -0.12
CA VAL A 259 15.53 14.16 -1.14
C VAL A 259 16.98 13.70 -1.25
N PHE A 260 17.51 13.82 -2.45
CA PHE A 260 18.90 13.54 -2.81
C PHE A 260 19.25 14.37 -4.05
N PRO A 261 20.53 14.49 -4.43
CA PRO A 261 20.91 15.33 -5.55
C PRO A 261 20.22 14.88 -6.84
N GLY A 262 19.38 15.74 -7.39
CA GLY A 262 18.66 15.52 -8.65
C GLY A 262 17.36 14.75 -8.55
N GLY A 263 16.84 14.48 -7.35
CA GLY A 263 15.52 13.86 -7.24
C GLY A 263 14.94 13.76 -5.84
N CYS A 264 13.75 13.18 -5.79
CA CYS A 264 13.04 12.93 -4.54
C CYS A 264 12.14 11.69 -4.61
N LEU A 265 11.77 11.18 -3.44
CA LEU A 265 10.76 10.12 -3.26
C LEU A 265 9.44 10.73 -2.77
N VAL A 266 8.31 10.29 -3.34
CA VAL A 266 6.96 10.72 -2.94
C VAL A 266 6.04 9.54 -2.62
N GLY A 267 4.90 9.83 -1.98
CA GLY A 267 3.85 8.87 -1.69
C GLY A 267 4.32 7.60 -0.99
N CYS A 268 3.79 6.45 -1.42
CA CYS A 268 4.10 5.16 -0.83
C CYS A 268 5.52 4.66 -1.15
N ASP A 269 6.21 5.25 -2.12
CA ASP A 269 7.61 4.92 -2.43
C ASP A 269 8.52 5.40 -1.29
N ALA A 270 8.31 6.63 -0.82
CA ALA A 270 8.89 7.13 0.42
C ALA A 270 8.31 6.46 1.67
N GLY A 271 6.99 6.20 1.67
CA GLY A 271 6.28 5.53 2.76
C GLY A 271 5.34 6.41 3.58
N TYR A 272 4.73 7.43 2.97
CA TYR A 272 3.81 8.37 3.64
C TYR A 272 2.40 7.82 3.96
N LEU A 273 2.17 6.51 3.81
CA LEU A 273 0.87 5.91 4.09
C LEU A 273 0.49 6.04 5.57
N ASN A 274 -0.74 6.47 5.85
CA ASN A 274 -1.29 6.42 7.20
C ASN A 274 -1.86 5.02 7.49
N ALA A 275 -1.08 4.19 8.18
CA ALA A 275 -1.44 2.79 8.46
C ALA A 275 -2.67 2.67 9.36
N ALA A 276 -2.85 3.58 10.32
CA ALA A 276 -3.98 3.56 11.25
C ALA A 276 -5.32 3.84 10.57
N ARG A 277 -5.31 4.68 9.52
CA ARG A 277 -6.50 4.99 8.72
C ARG A 277 -6.69 4.06 7.52
N ILE A 278 -5.70 3.23 7.20
CA ILE A 278 -5.63 2.42 5.96
C ILE A 278 -5.78 3.33 4.72
N LYS A 279 -5.16 4.51 4.75
CA LYS A 279 -5.26 5.54 3.70
C LYS A 279 -3.88 6.05 3.32
N GLY A 280 -3.55 5.94 2.04
CA GLY A 280 -2.30 6.48 1.47
C GLY A 280 -2.49 7.38 0.25
N SER A 281 -3.67 7.40 -0.37
CA SER A 281 -3.91 8.14 -1.62
C SER A 281 -3.84 9.66 -1.42
N HIS A 282 -4.43 10.17 -0.33
CA HIS A 282 -4.41 11.60 0.00
C HIS A 282 -3.00 12.05 0.40
N ALA A 283 -2.27 11.20 1.14
CA ALA A 283 -0.87 11.42 1.46
C ALA A 283 0.01 11.46 0.19
N ALA A 284 -0.19 10.52 -0.73
CA ALA A 284 0.53 10.46 -2.00
C ALA A 284 0.29 11.72 -2.84
N LEU A 285 -0.96 12.13 -3.04
CA LEU A 285 -1.30 13.38 -3.72
C LEU A 285 -0.62 14.59 -3.07
N LYS A 286 -0.75 14.74 -1.74
CA LYS A 286 -0.17 15.88 -1.03
C LYS A 286 1.35 15.93 -1.16
N THR A 287 2.04 14.80 -1.03
CA THR A 287 3.51 14.75 -1.17
C THR A 287 3.96 15.04 -2.60
N GLY A 288 3.18 14.63 -3.61
CA GLY A 288 3.41 15.01 -4.99
C GLY A 288 3.30 16.52 -5.21
N MET A 289 2.29 17.17 -4.62
CA MET A 289 2.12 18.63 -4.67
C MET A 289 3.30 19.37 -4.03
N LEU A 290 3.68 18.97 -2.81
CA LEU A 290 4.79 19.60 -2.09
C LEU A 290 6.13 19.45 -2.84
N ALA A 291 6.36 18.28 -3.45
CA ALA A 291 7.53 18.06 -4.29
C ALA A 291 7.48 18.93 -5.56
N ALA A 292 6.32 19.04 -6.21
CA ALA A 292 6.15 19.88 -7.40
C ALA A 292 6.37 21.37 -7.10
N GLU A 293 5.86 21.88 -5.97
CA GLU A 293 6.09 23.26 -5.51
C GLU A 293 7.59 23.54 -5.29
N ALA A 294 8.30 22.61 -4.64
CA ALA A 294 9.74 22.72 -4.43
C ALA A 294 10.54 22.68 -5.75
N ILE A 295 10.14 21.82 -6.69
CA ILE A 295 10.76 21.73 -8.02
C ILE A 295 10.53 23.01 -8.80
N ALA A 296 9.30 23.51 -8.87
CA ALA A 296 8.96 24.73 -9.58
C ALA A 296 9.79 25.92 -9.08
N ALA A 297 9.85 26.12 -7.76
CA ALA A 297 10.68 27.17 -7.15
C ALA A 297 12.18 27.01 -7.47
N ALA A 298 12.69 25.78 -7.49
CA ALA A 298 14.08 25.52 -7.85
C ALA A 298 14.35 25.82 -9.34
N LEU A 299 13.42 25.46 -10.24
CA LEU A 299 13.53 25.74 -11.66
C LEU A 299 13.47 27.24 -11.96
N ASP A 300 12.58 27.98 -11.30
CA ASP A 300 12.48 29.44 -11.42
C ASP A 300 13.75 30.15 -10.94
N ALA A 301 14.42 29.58 -9.93
CA ALA A 301 15.73 30.04 -9.45
C ALA A 301 16.92 29.58 -10.33
N GLY A 302 16.67 28.90 -11.45
CA GLY A 302 17.71 28.38 -12.35
C GLY A 302 18.51 27.20 -11.80
N ARG A 303 18.05 26.56 -10.71
CA ARG A 303 18.71 25.40 -10.10
C ARG A 303 18.42 24.12 -10.89
N ALA A 304 19.33 23.16 -10.81
CA ALA A 304 19.17 21.83 -11.39
C ALA A 304 20.08 20.80 -10.69
N GLN A 305 19.62 19.54 -10.63
CA GLN A 305 20.33 18.38 -10.07
C GLN A 305 20.84 18.49 -8.61
N ASP A 306 20.46 19.53 -7.86
CA ASP A 306 20.80 19.66 -6.44
C ASP A 306 19.72 19.06 -5.53
N GLU A 307 19.85 19.24 -4.21
CA GLU A 307 18.87 18.73 -3.25
C GLU A 307 17.70 19.71 -3.05
N LEU A 308 16.47 19.19 -3.13
CA LEU A 308 15.23 19.94 -2.99
C LEU A 308 14.81 20.08 -1.51
N THR A 309 15.63 20.70 -0.66
CA THR A 309 15.36 20.79 0.81
C THR A 309 14.03 21.47 1.16
N ALA A 310 13.51 22.33 0.29
CA ALA A 310 12.20 22.96 0.47
C ALA A 310 11.04 21.94 0.56
N TYR A 311 11.15 20.77 -0.08
CA TYR A 311 10.11 19.75 -0.01
C TYR A 311 9.93 19.15 1.40
N PRO A 312 10.96 18.56 2.05
CA PRO A 312 10.80 18.06 3.42
C PRO A 312 10.44 19.17 4.43
N GLU A 313 10.95 20.39 4.26
CA GLU A 313 10.55 21.53 5.10
C GLU A 313 9.06 21.88 4.96
N ALA A 314 8.53 21.83 3.74
CA ALA A 314 7.11 22.07 3.49
C ALA A 314 6.24 20.92 4.01
N PHE A 315 6.73 19.67 3.95
CA PHE A 315 6.07 18.53 4.56
C PHE A 315 5.92 18.71 6.08
N GLU A 316 6.98 19.08 6.79
CA GLU A 316 6.95 19.30 8.24
C GLU A 316 5.94 20.39 8.69
N LYS A 317 5.63 21.34 7.80
CA LYS A 317 4.64 22.41 8.03
C LYS A 317 3.23 22.04 7.55
N SER A 318 3.06 20.86 6.97
CA SER A 318 1.80 20.44 6.35
C SER A 318 0.88 19.72 7.32
N TRP A 319 -0.41 19.73 7.01
CA TRP A 319 -1.40 18.93 7.73
C TRP A 319 -1.14 17.42 7.68
N LEU A 320 -0.41 16.95 6.65
CA LEU A 320 -0.07 15.54 6.52
C LEU A 320 0.94 15.13 7.58
N PHE A 321 1.89 16.00 7.91
CA PHE A 321 2.81 15.76 9.03
C PHE A 321 2.03 15.61 10.33
N ASP A 322 1.12 16.53 10.62
CA ASP A 322 0.26 16.45 11.81
C ASP A 322 -0.55 15.15 11.86
N GLU A 323 -1.20 14.77 10.76
CA GLU A 323 -1.98 13.52 10.66
C GLU A 323 -1.11 12.27 10.93
N LEU A 324 0.10 12.26 10.40
CA LEU A 324 1.05 11.17 10.58
C LEU A 324 1.58 11.12 12.03
N GLN A 325 1.87 12.28 12.65
CA GLN A 325 2.28 12.35 14.05
C GLN A 325 1.18 11.85 15.00
N GLN A 326 -0.09 12.11 14.69
CA GLN A 326 -1.25 11.67 15.47
C GLN A 326 -1.38 10.14 15.57
N THR A 327 -0.84 9.40 14.60
CA THR A 327 -1.00 7.95 14.44
C THR A 327 0.33 7.18 14.52
N ARG A 328 1.43 7.89 14.83
CA ARG A 328 2.81 7.38 14.68
C ARG A 328 3.18 6.15 15.50
N ASN A 329 2.42 5.82 16.55
CA ASN A 329 2.68 4.65 17.38
C ASN A 329 1.73 3.48 17.09
N PHE A 330 0.70 3.67 16.24
CA PHE A 330 -0.39 2.70 16.06
C PHE A 330 0.14 1.28 15.78
N LYS A 331 0.88 1.10 14.68
CA LYS A 331 1.43 -0.23 14.32
C LYS A 331 2.51 -0.70 15.30
N LEU A 332 3.27 0.21 15.92
CA LEU A 332 4.31 -0.12 16.90
C LEU A 332 3.73 -0.73 18.17
N TRP A 333 2.53 -0.33 18.58
CA TRP A 333 1.83 -0.99 19.69
C TRP A 333 1.42 -2.42 19.36
N PHE A 334 0.97 -2.68 18.13
CA PHE A 334 0.65 -4.05 17.69
C PHE A 334 1.89 -4.94 17.59
N LYS A 335 3.09 -4.38 17.38
CA LYS A 335 4.35 -5.14 17.47
C LYS A 335 4.71 -5.57 18.90
N ARG A 336 4.06 -5.01 19.92
CA ARG A 336 4.19 -5.44 21.32
C ARG A 336 3.13 -6.47 21.73
N GLY A 337 2.30 -6.89 20.79
CA GLY A 337 1.22 -7.84 21.00
C GLY A 337 -0.15 -7.24 20.66
N LYS A 338 -1.07 -8.11 20.22
CA LYS A 338 -2.40 -7.72 19.75
C LYS A 338 -3.21 -6.99 20.82
N THR A 339 -3.20 -7.51 22.05
CA THR A 339 -3.93 -6.91 23.18
C THR A 339 -3.40 -5.53 23.54
N THR A 340 -2.08 -5.35 23.57
CA THR A 340 -1.45 -4.05 23.80
C THR A 340 -1.78 -3.07 22.69
N GLY A 341 -1.73 -3.51 21.42
CA GLY A 341 -2.17 -2.73 20.27
C GLY A 341 -3.60 -2.21 20.38
N GLN A 342 -4.54 -3.07 20.77
CA GLN A 342 -5.95 -2.72 20.94
C GLN A 342 -6.15 -1.71 22.09
N LEU A 343 -5.57 -1.98 23.26
CA LEU A 343 -5.64 -1.07 24.41
C LEU A 343 -5.10 0.31 24.07
N MET A 344 -3.90 0.36 23.48
CA MET A 344 -3.24 1.63 23.17
C MET A 344 -3.91 2.36 22.01
N THR A 345 -4.60 1.66 21.10
CA THR A 345 -5.49 2.33 20.12
C THR A 345 -6.62 3.06 20.83
N GLY A 346 -7.27 2.43 21.82
CA GLY A 346 -8.29 3.09 22.65
C GLY A 346 -7.75 4.29 23.42
N ILE A 347 -6.51 4.21 23.92
CA ILE A 347 -5.87 5.34 24.62
C ILE A 347 -5.51 6.47 23.64
N GLU A 348 -4.71 6.19 22.61
CA GLU A 348 -4.14 7.22 21.74
C GLU A 348 -5.11 7.78 20.70
N GLN A 349 -6.06 6.97 20.22
CA GLN A 349 -6.94 7.35 19.11
C GLN A 349 -8.38 7.64 19.55
N TRP A 350 -8.74 7.34 20.81
CA TRP A 350 -10.06 7.65 21.36
C TRP A 350 -9.99 8.51 22.65
N LEU A 351 -9.18 8.14 23.65
CA LEU A 351 -9.14 8.86 24.93
C LEU A 351 -8.35 10.17 24.86
N LEU A 352 -7.09 10.15 24.39
CA LEU A 352 -6.23 11.33 24.35
C LEU A 352 -6.86 12.51 23.56
N PRO A 353 -7.46 12.30 22.37
CA PRO A 353 -8.12 13.38 21.65
C PRO A 353 -9.28 14.01 22.44
N LYS A 354 -10.05 13.21 23.20
CA LYS A 354 -11.13 13.71 24.08
C LYS A 354 -10.62 14.51 25.28
N LEU A 355 -9.36 14.28 25.68
CA LEU A 355 -8.67 15.05 26.70
C LEU A 355 -7.92 16.28 26.13
N GLY A 356 -8.10 16.60 24.84
CA GLY A 356 -7.44 17.72 24.18
C GLY A 356 -6.00 17.45 23.72
N VAL A 357 -5.53 16.21 23.81
CA VAL A 357 -4.19 15.80 23.37
C VAL A 357 -4.30 15.24 21.95
N ALA A 358 -3.98 16.08 20.95
CA ALA A 358 -4.12 15.70 19.53
C ALA A 358 -3.14 14.60 19.11
N SER A 359 -1.89 14.68 19.56
CA SER A 359 -0.83 13.72 19.26
C SER A 359 -0.27 13.13 20.56
N PRO A 360 0.04 11.82 20.62
CA PRO A 360 0.60 11.21 21.83
C PRO A 360 1.85 11.97 22.31
N PRO A 361 2.13 12.09 23.62
CA PRO A 361 3.32 12.78 24.11
C PRO A 361 4.58 11.89 24.13
N TRP A 362 4.50 10.68 23.58
CA TRP A 362 5.61 9.73 23.47
C TRP A 362 5.77 9.21 22.04
N THR A 363 6.94 8.66 21.75
CA THR A 363 7.28 8.08 20.44
C THR A 363 7.90 6.71 20.67
N LEU A 364 7.31 5.70 20.04
CA LEU A 364 7.89 4.35 20.01
C LEU A 364 8.84 4.21 18.82
N HIS A 365 9.75 3.25 18.92
CA HIS A 365 10.70 2.91 17.88
C HIS A 365 10.71 1.41 17.56
N ASN A 366 11.00 1.06 16.31
CA ASN A 366 11.26 -0.31 15.86
C ASN A 366 12.44 -0.37 14.89
N HIS A 367 13.39 -1.25 15.18
CA HIS A 367 14.55 -1.50 14.32
C HIS A 367 14.54 -2.87 13.65
N LYS A 368 13.60 -3.75 14.01
CA LYS A 368 13.47 -5.09 13.41
C LYS A 368 12.78 -5.00 12.05
N ARG A 369 13.37 -5.62 11.04
CA ARG A 369 12.82 -5.68 9.68
C ARG A 369 11.87 -6.87 9.54
N ASP A 370 10.87 -6.74 8.67
CA ASP A 370 9.87 -7.79 8.46
C ASP A 370 10.48 -9.15 8.06
N HIS A 371 11.49 -9.15 7.19
CA HIS A 371 12.17 -10.38 6.75
C HIS A 371 12.98 -11.09 7.86
N GLU A 372 13.13 -10.46 9.03
CA GLU A 372 13.77 -11.03 10.23
C GLU A 372 12.72 -11.62 11.19
N ALA A 373 11.43 -11.53 10.85
CA ALA A 373 10.34 -11.97 11.73
C ALA A 373 10.08 -13.48 11.69
N LEU A 374 10.26 -14.11 10.53
CA LEU A 374 10.03 -15.53 10.35
C LEU A 374 10.88 -16.39 11.29
N ARG A 375 10.23 -17.40 11.86
CA ARG A 375 10.83 -18.41 12.73
C ARG A 375 10.87 -19.77 12.02
N PRO A 376 11.81 -20.67 12.38
CA PRO A 376 11.94 -21.98 11.76
C PRO A 376 10.62 -22.78 11.71
N ALA A 377 10.38 -23.46 10.60
CA ALA A 377 9.14 -24.23 10.39
C ALA A 377 8.92 -25.33 11.45
N ALA A 378 10.00 -25.89 12.01
CA ALA A 378 9.95 -26.88 13.09
C ALA A 378 9.31 -26.35 14.40
N GLU A 379 9.18 -25.03 14.55
CA GLU A 379 8.55 -24.39 15.72
C GLU A 379 7.03 -24.23 15.56
N PHE A 380 6.48 -24.55 14.38
CA PHE A 380 5.07 -24.38 14.07
C PHE A 380 4.43 -25.65 13.56
N ARG A 381 3.10 -25.71 13.70
CA ARG A 381 2.29 -26.73 13.02
C ARG A 381 1.82 -26.17 11.68
N PRO A 382 1.89 -26.95 10.59
CA PRO A 382 1.29 -26.56 9.32
C PRO A 382 -0.18 -26.21 9.48
N ILE A 383 -0.63 -25.13 8.82
CA ILE A 383 -2.03 -24.69 8.84
C ILE A 383 -2.80 -25.47 7.77
N ALA A 384 -3.87 -26.15 8.19
CA ALA A 384 -4.75 -26.86 7.27
C ALA A 384 -5.84 -25.92 6.74
N TYR A 385 -5.59 -25.32 5.57
CA TYR A 385 -6.57 -24.46 4.92
C TYR A 385 -7.69 -25.27 4.24
N PRO A 386 -8.98 -24.87 4.37
CA PRO A 386 -10.08 -25.54 3.70
C PRO A 386 -9.95 -25.49 2.17
N LYS A 387 -10.44 -26.52 1.49
CA LYS A 387 -10.52 -26.51 0.02
C LYS A 387 -11.53 -25.45 -0.45
N PRO A 388 -11.23 -24.72 -1.53
CA PRO A 388 -12.16 -23.73 -2.07
C PRO A 388 -13.44 -24.40 -2.60
N ASP A 389 -14.58 -23.74 -2.42
CA ASP A 389 -15.91 -24.19 -2.86
C ASP A 389 -16.27 -23.73 -4.29
N GLY A 390 -15.44 -22.88 -4.90
CA GLY A 390 -15.65 -22.31 -6.24
C GLY A 390 -16.81 -21.31 -6.32
N LYS A 391 -17.36 -20.89 -5.18
CA LYS A 391 -18.52 -19.98 -5.09
C LYS A 391 -18.20 -18.78 -4.22
N LEU A 392 -17.81 -19.02 -2.98
CA LEU A 392 -17.40 -17.99 -2.01
C LEU A 392 -15.87 -17.88 -1.97
N THR A 393 -15.21 -19.03 -2.11
CA THR A 393 -13.78 -19.24 -1.99
C THR A 393 -13.23 -19.87 -3.26
N PHE A 394 -12.02 -19.50 -3.63
CA PHE A 394 -11.43 -19.86 -4.92
C PHE A 394 -9.95 -20.22 -4.76
N ASP A 395 -9.46 -21.03 -5.69
CA ASP A 395 -8.05 -21.36 -5.78
C ASP A 395 -7.22 -20.18 -6.34
N ARG A 396 -5.90 -20.28 -6.18
CA ARG A 396 -4.97 -19.23 -6.62
C ARG A 396 -4.95 -19.08 -8.16
N LEU A 397 -5.05 -20.16 -8.93
CA LEU A 397 -4.93 -20.09 -10.39
C LEU A 397 -6.12 -19.35 -11.01
N SER A 398 -7.35 -19.68 -10.59
CA SER A 398 -8.55 -18.94 -11.04
C SER A 398 -8.54 -17.48 -10.58
N SER A 399 -7.90 -17.20 -9.45
CA SER A 399 -7.70 -15.83 -8.95
C SER A 399 -6.71 -15.04 -9.80
N VAL A 400 -5.57 -15.62 -10.14
CA VAL A 400 -4.57 -15.02 -11.05
C VAL A 400 -5.18 -14.77 -12.43
N PHE A 401 -5.98 -15.71 -12.95
CA PHE A 401 -6.67 -15.54 -14.24
C PHE A 401 -7.51 -14.25 -14.29
N ILE A 402 -8.35 -14.00 -13.29
CA ILE A 402 -9.21 -12.80 -13.26
C ILE A 402 -8.49 -11.51 -12.80
N SER A 403 -7.18 -11.58 -12.53
CA SER A 403 -6.35 -10.38 -12.38
C SER A 403 -5.92 -9.79 -13.73
N ASN A 404 -6.08 -10.56 -14.81
CA ASN A 404 -5.60 -10.26 -16.16
C ASN A 404 -4.08 -10.01 -16.25
N THR A 405 -3.30 -10.47 -15.27
CA THR A 405 -1.83 -10.38 -15.34
C THR A 405 -1.29 -11.34 -16.39
N ASN A 406 -0.43 -10.82 -17.25
CA ASN A 406 0.28 -11.58 -18.27
C ASN A 406 1.59 -10.86 -18.59
N HIS A 407 2.55 -11.61 -19.08
CA HIS A 407 3.88 -11.14 -19.45
C HIS A 407 4.31 -11.93 -20.69
N GLU A 408 5.18 -11.37 -21.53
CA GLU A 408 5.85 -12.13 -22.59
C GLU A 408 6.53 -13.38 -21.98
N GLU A 409 6.30 -14.56 -22.53
CA GLU A 409 6.79 -15.81 -21.94
C GLU A 409 8.30 -15.97 -22.13
N ASN A 410 8.81 -15.52 -23.29
CA ASN A 410 10.22 -15.57 -23.62
C ASN A 410 10.95 -14.28 -23.22
N GLN A 411 10.97 -14.00 -21.91
CA GLN A 411 11.79 -12.92 -21.35
C GLN A 411 12.50 -13.40 -20.07
N PRO A 412 13.59 -12.73 -19.64
CA PRO A 412 14.24 -13.05 -18.38
C PRO A 412 13.27 -12.91 -17.19
N ALA A 413 13.41 -13.78 -16.19
CA ALA A 413 12.61 -13.66 -14.99
C ALA A 413 12.93 -12.35 -14.25
N HIS A 414 11.92 -11.52 -14.00
CA HIS A 414 12.06 -10.27 -13.24
C HIS A 414 12.17 -10.51 -11.71
N LEU A 415 11.93 -11.74 -11.24
CA LEU A 415 12.22 -12.18 -9.89
C LEU A 415 13.65 -12.75 -9.85
N THR A 416 14.63 -11.88 -9.65
CA THR A 416 16.04 -12.27 -9.66
C THR A 416 16.52 -12.75 -8.28
N LEU A 417 17.40 -13.74 -8.29
CA LEU A 417 18.06 -14.26 -7.10
C LEU A 417 19.50 -13.76 -7.05
N LYS A 418 19.95 -13.38 -5.86
CA LYS A 418 21.39 -13.13 -5.62
C LYS A 418 22.19 -14.44 -5.58
N SER A 419 21.51 -15.55 -5.27
CA SER A 419 22.06 -16.89 -5.21
C SER A 419 20.94 -17.91 -5.40
N ASP A 420 21.08 -18.76 -6.41
CA ASP A 420 20.08 -19.79 -6.76
C ASP A 420 19.99 -20.92 -5.73
N ALA A 421 21.00 -21.05 -4.87
CA ALA A 421 21.05 -22.08 -3.84
C ALA A 421 20.16 -21.76 -2.62
N VAL A 422 19.98 -20.48 -2.30
CA VAL A 422 19.31 -20.03 -1.05
C VAL A 422 17.85 -20.50 -0.94
N PRO A 423 17.00 -20.44 -1.99
CA PRO A 423 15.62 -20.90 -1.88
C PRO A 423 15.50 -22.36 -1.43
N VAL A 424 16.35 -23.25 -1.94
CA VAL A 424 16.30 -24.67 -1.55
C VAL A 424 17.04 -24.91 -0.23
N GLN A 425 18.28 -24.45 -0.11
CA GLN A 425 19.16 -24.80 1.01
C GLN A 425 18.79 -24.09 2.31
N VAL A 426 18.10 -22.94 2.23
CA VAL A 426 17.72 -22.15 3.40
C VAL A 426 16.21 -22.03 3.49
N ASN A 427 15.54 -21.47 2.49
CA ASN A 427 14.12 -21.13 2.60
C ASN A 427 13.26 -22.39 2.77
N LEU A 428 13.40 -23.37 1.86
CA LEU A 428 12.69 -24.64 1.93
C LEU A 428 13.14 -25.46 3.15
N ALA A 429 14.45 -25.62 3.34
CA ALA A 429 15.00 -26.48 4.39
C ALA A 429 14.67 -26.01 5.81
N LYS A 430 14.68 -24.70 6.08
CA LYS A 430 14.48 -24.13 7.43
C LYS A 430 13.09 -23.54 7.64
N TYR A 431 12.50 -22.95 6.61
CA TYR A 431 11.24 -22.19 6.69
C TYR A 431 10.14 -22.77 5.80
N ALA A 432 10.29 -23.99 5.28
CA ALA A 432 9.28 -24.67 4.46
C ALA A 432 8.88 -23.92 3.16
N GLY A 433 9.74 -23.02 2.65
CA GLY A 433 9.54 -22.33 1.37
C GLY A 433 8.41 -21.29 1.43
N PRO A 434 8.58 -20.20 2.19
CA PRO A 434 7.54 -19.20 2.43
C PRO A 434 7.32 -18.21 1.28
N GLU A 435 8.16 -18.25 0.23
CA GLU A 435 8.06 -17.38 -0.96
C GLU A 435 6.80 -17.51 -1.82
#